data_AF-A0A2B4SFU7-F1
#
_entry.id   AF-A0A2B4SFU7-F1
#
_cell.length_a   1.000
_cell.length_b   1.000
_cell.length_c   1.000
_cell.angle_alpha   90.00
_cell.angle_beta   90.00
_cell.angle_gamma   90.00
#
_symmetry.space_group_name_H-M   'P 1'
#
loop_
_entity.id
_entity.type
_entity.pdbx_description
1 polymer ?
#
loop_
_entity_poly.entity_id
_entity_poly.type
_entity_poly.pdbx_seq_one_letter_code
_entity_poly.pdbx_strand_id
1 'polypeptide(L)'
;MQLRASAETVYYTTHFRGKSRVKGLDSECPFTKAAPNTFLRVSYMGNIRIAGCKHCCMRWFFTFNDIECKAPAAIDAVVYQNIDLNIHRSANIEGYCTGMGKGLVRVGLHVGQCHGFGIFNAYTGWNSVSKIIVEEIEPPVA
;
A
#
# COMPACT_ATOMS: atom_id res chain seq x y z
N MET A 1 -5.01 12.40 34.26
CA MET A 1 -5.71 11.59 33.24
C MET A 1 -5.30 12.12 31.88
N GLN A 2 -4.29 11.49 31.25
CA GLN A 2 -3.68 11.97 30.00
C GLN A 2 -4.52 11.50 28.81
N LEU A 3 -5.24 12.41 28.18
CA LEU A 3 -5.90 12.21 26.88
C LEU A 3 -5.16 13.08 25.85
N ARG A 4 -4.13 12.53 25.20
CA ARG A 4 -3.58 13.07 23.95
C ARG A 4 -3.00 11.95 23.10
N ALA A 5 -3.85 11.19 22.44
CA ALA A 5 -3.48 10.52 21.19
C ALA A 5 -4.00 11.43 20.06
N SER A 6 -3.14 12.30 19.53
CA SER A 6 -3.42 12.97 18.26
C SER A 6 -3.07 11.98 17.17
N ALA A 7 -3.97 11.06 16.86
CA ALA A 7 -3.86 10.24 15.66
C ALA A 7 -4.03 11.20 14.47
N GLU A 8 -2.92 11.64 13.87
CA GLU A 8 -2.99 12.30 12.57
C GLU A 8 -3.35 11.22 11.55
N THR A 9 -4.59 11.27 11.06
CA THR A 9 -5.05 10.45 9.94
C THR A 9 -5.03 11.30 8.68
N VAL A 10 -4.27 10.88 7.66
CA VAL A 10 -4.25 11.55 6.37
C VAL A 10 -4.88 10.67 5.30
N TYR A 11 -5.81 11.25 4.54
CA TYR A 11 -6.52 10.60 3.45
C TYR A 11 -5.98 11.09 2.10
N TYR A 12 -5.56 10.16 1.26
CA TYR A 12 -5.13 10.44 -0.10
C TYR A 12 -6.11 9.82 -1.08
N THR A 13 -6.82 10.66 -1.81
CA THR A 13 -7.69 10.22 -2.91
C THR A 13 -6.87 10.15 -4.19
N THR A 14 -6.77 8.97 -4.77
CA THR A 14 -6.04 8.74 -6.02
C THR A 14 -7.03 8.40 -7.14
N HIS A 15 -7.05 9.23 -8.17
CA HIS A 15 -7.70 8.93 -9.45
C HIS A 15 -6.67 8.29 -10.37
N PHE A 16 -6.44 6.99 -10.21
CA PHE A 16 -5.57 6.23 -11.09
C PHE A 16 -6.23 6.04 -12.46
N ARG A 17 -6.05 7.01 -13.37
CA ARG A 17 -6.30 6.79 -14.80
C ARG A 17 -5.18 5.92 -15.39
N GLY A 18 -5.18 4.62 -15.04
CA GLY A 18 -4.47 3.58 -15.79
C GLY A 18 -2.94 3.74 -15.93
N LYS A 19 -2.22 4.11 -14.87
CA LYS A 19 -0.77 3.86 -14.77
C LYS A 19 -0.61 2.78 -13.69
N SER A 20 -0.11 1.60 -14.01
CA SER A 20 1.31 1.38 -14.34
C SER A 20 1.50 0.33 -15.46
N ARG A 21 2.24 0.68 -16.53
CA ARG A 21 2.60 -0.29 -17.59
C ARG A 21 3.72 -1.25 -17.16
N VAL A 22 4.41 -0.97 -16.04
CA VAL A 22 5.58 -1.68 -15.51
C VAL A 22 5.78 -1.30 -14.02
N LYS A 23 6.57 -2.10 -13.28
CA LYS A 23 7.05 -1.87 -11.89
C LYS A 23 7.27 -0.38 -11.57
N GLY A 24 6.67 0.11 -10.49
CA GLY A 24 6.76 1.53 -10.15
C GLY A 24 6.01 1.93 -8.88
N LEU A 25 6.31 3.13 -8.41
CA LEU A 25 5.54 3.85 -7.40
C LEU A 25 4.21 4.27 -8.02
N ASP A 26 3.12 3.76 -7.47
CA ASP A 26 1.77 4.14 -7.90
C ASP A 26 1.38 5.47 -7.23
N SER A 27 1.59 5.60 -5.92
CA SER A 27 1.30 6.83 -5.18
C SER A 27 2.23 7.02 -4.01
N GLU A 28 2.64 8.27 -3.76
CA GLU A 28 3.41 8.69 -2.59
C GLU A 28 2.59 9.63 -1.71
N CYS A 29 2.70 9.42 -0.40
CA CYS A 29 1.92 10.07 0.63
C CYS A 29 2.89 10.57 1.73
N PRO A 30 3.24 11.87 1.75
CA PRO A 30 4.10 12.41 2.80
C PRO A 30 3.34 12.50 4.12
N PHE A 31 3.84 11.84 5.16
CA PHE A 31 3.24 11.77 6.49
C PHE A 31 4.23 12.26 7.56
N THR A 32 3.80 13.13 8.47
CA THR A 32 4.66 13.59 9.57
C THR A 32 4.39 12.74 10.81
N LYS A 33 5.30 11.82 11.10
CA LYS A 33 5.24 10.99 12.29
C LYS A 33 5.63 11.80 13.53
N ALA A 34 4.74 11.88 14.52
CA ALA A 34 4.86 12.71 15.70
C ALA A 34 5.71 12.07 16.81
N ALA A 35 5.66 10.75 16.98
CA ALA A 35 6.35 10.03 18.03
C ALA A 35 7.27 8.91 17.49
N PRO A 36 8.43 8.66 18.14
CA PRO A 36 9.39 7.66 17.66
C PRO A 36 8.99 6.21 17.95
N ASN A 37 8.07 5.96 18.87
CA ASN A 37 7.75 4.62 19.39
C ASN A 37 6.31 4.16 19.06
N THR A 38 5.59 4.90 18.23
CA THR A 38 4.25 4.59 17.72
C THR A 38 4.33 3.83 16.39
N PHE A 39 3.27 3.16 15.97
CA PHE A 39 3.23 2.48 14.66
C PHE A 39 2.59 3.39 13.61
N LEU A 40 2.85 3.09 12.34
CA LEU A 40 2.03 3.61 11.24
C LEU A 40 1.11 2.50 10.75
N ARG A 41 -0.21 2.74 10.79
CA ARG A 41 -1.21 1.93 10.09
C ARG A 41 -1.40 2.51 8.71
N VAL A 42 -1.38 1.65 7.69
CA VAL A 42 -1.69 2.05 6.31
C VAL A 42 -2.81 1.18 5.77
N SER A 43 -3.70 1.76 4.98
CA SER A 43 -4.75 1.03 4.26
C SER A 43 -4.92 1.60 2.86
N TYR A 44 -4.88 0.74 1.86
CA TYR A 44 -5.34 1.03 0.50
C TYR A 44 -6.73 0.44 0.31
N MET A 45 -7.68 1.25 -0.16
CA MET A 45 -9.02 0.84 -0.54
C MET A 45 -9.28 1.25 -1.98
N GLY A 46 -9.49 0.30 -2.86
CA GLY A 46 -9.80 0.57 -4.26
C GLY A 46 -9.90 -0.71 -5.06
N ASN A 47 -9.70 -0.62 -6.38
CA ASN A 47 -9.61 -1.83 -7.22
C ASN A 47 -8.20 -2.04 -7.76
N ILE A 48 -7.85 -3.32 -7.91
CA ILE A 48 -6.60 -3.76 -8.54
C ILE A 48 -6.90 -4.77 -9.65
N ARG A 49 -6.00 -4.89 -10.62
CA ARG A 49 -6.16 -5.81 -11.76
C ARG A 49 -4.80 -6.24 -12.31
N ILE A 50 -4.75 -7.46 -12.83
CA ILE A 50 -3.74 -7.91 -13.80
C ILE A 50 -4.48 -8.22 -15.11
N ALA A 51 -3.87 -7.99 -16.28
CA ALA A 51 -4.55 -8.19 -17.56
C ALA A 51 -3.64 -8.62 -18.71
N GLY A 52 -4.23 -9.28 -19.72
CA GLY A 52 -3.55 -9.64 -20.96
C GLY A 52 -2.51 -10.73 -20.76
N CYS A 53 -2.73 -11.63 -19.80
CA CYS A 53 -1.79 -12.70 -19.47
C CYS A 53 -2.46 -13.93 -18.86
N LYS A 54 -1.83 -15.09 -19.05
CA LYS A 54 -2.12 -16.36 -18.37
C LYS A 54 -0.91 -16.72 -17.53
N HIS A 55 -1.11 -17.46 -16.43
CA HIS A 55 -0.04 -17.82 -15.49
C HIS A 55 0.79 -16.61 -15.01
N CYS A 56 0.11 -15.53 -14.63
CA CYS A 56 0.74 -14.28 -14.24
C CYS A 56 0.44 -13.93 -12.79
N CYS A 57 1.40 -13.26 -12.17
CA CYS A 57 1.34 -12.85 -10.78
C CYS A 57 1.96 -11.46 -10.62
N MET A 58 1.24 -10.56 -9.95
CA MET A 58 1.71 -9.22 -9.58
C MET A 58 1.40 -8.94 -8.11
N ARG A 59 2.23 -8.08 -7.51
CA ARG A 59 2.23 -7.75 -6.08
C ARG A 59 2.08 -6.25 -5.90
N TRP A 60 1.18 -5.85 -5.02
CA TRP A 60 1.01 -4.48 -4.54
C TRP A 60 1.55 -4.42 -3.12
N PHE A 61 2.41 -3.45 -2.79
CA PHE A 61 3.06 -3.40 -1.47
C PHE A 61 3.34 -1.98 -1.02
N PHE A 62 3.29 -1.76 0.30
CA PHE A 62 3.65 -0.49 0.89
C PHE A 62 5.15 -0.37 1.19
N THR A 63 5.68 0.83 1.01
CA THR A 63 7.02 1.24 1.45
C THR A 63 6.93 2.44 2.38
N PHE A 64 7.95 2.57 3.22
CA PHE A 64 8.16 3.67 4.14
C PHE A 64 9.57 4.18 3.90
N ASN A 65 9.70 5.39 3.33
CA ASN A 65 10.96 5.92 2.82
C ASN A 65 11.64 4.96 1.83
N ASP A 66 10.87 4.47 0.86
CA ASP A 66 11.33 3.57 -0.22
C ASP A 66 11.79 2.17 0.25
N ILE A 67 11.53 1.81 1.51
CA ILE A 67 11.87 0.52 2.09
C ILE A 67 10.58 -0.21 2.50
N GLU A 68 10.45 -1.49 2.15
CA GLU A 68 9.33 -2.32 2.63
C GLU A 68 9.33 -2.44 4.16
N CYS A 69 8.15 -2.56 4.74
CA CYS A 69 8.05 -2.77 6.18
C CYS A 69 8.78 -4.04 6.62
N LYS A 70 9.64 -3.92 7.63
CA LYS A 70 10.42 -5.05 8.18
C LYS A 70 9.80 -5.70 9.40
N ALA A 71 8.98 -4.97 10.15
CA ALA A 71 8.37 -5.43 11.38
C ALA A 71 6.91 -4.92 11.46
N PRO A 72 5.91 -5.80 11.68
CA PRO A 72 6.05 -7.26 11.84
C PRO A 72 6.35 -8.01 10.52
N ALA A 73 5.93 -7.48 9.38
CA ALA A 73 6.18 -8.03 8.05
C ALA A 73 5.91 -6.96 6.98
N ALA A 74 6.19 -7.28 5.72
CA ALA A 74 5.74 -6.47 4.58
C ALA A 74 4.20 -6.37 4.57
N ILE A 75 3.70 -5.23 4.07
CA ILE A 75 2.26 -4.98 3.93
C ILE A 75 1.95 -5.02 2.44
N ASP A 76 1.39 -6.12 1.98
CA ASP A 76 1.22 -6.39 0.56
C ASP A 76 -0.03 -7.22 0.24
N ALA A 77 -0.37 -7.24 -1.05
CA ALA A 77 -1.33 -8.14 -1.63
C ALA A 77 -0.82 -8.67 -2.97
N VAL A 78 -1.14 -9.93 -3.24
CA VAL A 78 -0.77 -10.62 -4.48
C VAL A 78 -2.03 -10.97 -5.25
N VAL A 79 -1.99 -10.75 -6.56
CA VAL A 79 -2.98 -11.31 -7.48
C VAL A 79 -2.27 -12.31 -8.36
N TYR A 80 -2.74 -13.56 -8.34
CA TYR A 80 -2.39 -14.58 -9.30
C TYR A 80 -3.58 -14.82 -10.23
N GLN A 81 -3.33 -15.02 -11.51
CA GLN A 81 -4.34 -15.55 -12.42
C GLN A 81 -3.77 -16.60 -13.37
N ASN A 82 -4.52 -17.69 -13.52
CA ASN A 82 -4.20 -18.79 -14.42
C ASN A 82 -4.78 -18.58 -15.82
N ILE A 83 -5.84 -17.79 -15.92
CA ILE A 83 -6.56 -17.46 -17.16
C ILE A 83 -6.60 -15.95 -17.31
N ASP A 84 -6.72 -15.48 -18.55
CA ASP A 84 -6.77 -14.04 -18.83
C ASP A 84 -8.13 -13.47 -18.43
N LEU A 85 -8.19 -12.89 -17.24
CA LEU A 85 -9.38 -12.26 -16.68
C LEU A 85 -9.27 -10.74 -16.80
N ASN A 86 -10.33 -10.10 -17.26
CA ASN A 86 -10.44 -8.65 -17.24
C ASN A 86 -11.29 -8.15 -16.05
N ILE A 87 -10.98 -8.63 -14.85
CA ILE A 87 -11.74 -8.31 -13.64
C ILE A 87 -10.99 -7.25 -12.83
N HIS A 88 -11.66 -6.12 -12.58
CA HIS A 88 -11.23 -5.10 -11.64
C HIS A 88 -11.70 -5.52 -10.24
N ARG A 89 -10.81 -6.13 -9.47
CA ARG A 89 -11.15 -6.71 -8.16
C ARG A 89 -11.07 -5.62 -7.10
N SER A 90 -12.08 -5.52 -6.23
CA SER A 90 -11.96 -4.73 -5.01
C SER A 90 -10.83 -5.30 -4.16
N ALA A 91 -9.97 -4.43 -3.64
CA ALA A 91 -8.87 -4.79 -2.76
C ALA A 91 -8.82 -3.84 -1.56
N ASN A 92 -8.62 -4.45 -0.40
CA ASN A 92 -8.18 -3.77 0.81
C ASN A 92 -6.79 -4.31 1.16
N ILE A 93 -5.78 -3.45 1.13
CA ILE A 93 -4.40 -3.81 1.51
C ILE A 93 -4.11 -3.00 2.76
N GLU A 94 -3.96 -3.67 3.89
CA GLU A 94 -3.87 -3.00 5.19
C GLU A 94 -2.84 -3.67 6.07
N GLY A 95 -2.15 -2.87 6.88
CA GLY A 95 -1.25 -3.37 7.89
C GLY A 95 -0.63 -2.28 8.75
N TYR A 96 0.26 -2.71 9.64
CA TYR A 96 0.99 -1.86 10.56
C TYR A 96 2.48 -1.96 10.31
N CYS A 97 3.21 -0.87 10.50
CA CYS A 97 4.65 -0.86 10.44
C CYS A 97 5.29 -0.16 11.64
N THR A 98 6.32 -0.78 12.21
CA THR A 98 7.09 -0.31 13.37
C THR A 98 8.55 -0.03 12.99
N GLY A 99 9.30 0.61 13.89
CA GLY A 99 10.74 0.84 13.75
C GLY A 99 11.10 2.14 13.03
N MET A 100 10.13 3.03 12.81
CA MET A 100 10.34 4.35 12.22
C MET A 100 10.41 5.42 13.30
N GLY A 101 11.47 6.23 13.27
CA GLY A 101 11.60 7.38 14.15
C GLY A 101 10.61 8.51 13.81
N LYS A 102 10.52 9.49 14.72
CA LYS A 102 9.79 10.73 14.50
C LYS A 102 10.30 11.48 13.26
N GLY A 103 9.40 12.11 12.51
CA GLY A 103 9.74 12.98 11.38
C GLY A 103 8.94 12.66 10.12
N LEU A 104 9.37 13.22 9.00
CA LEU A 104 8.74 12.97 7.71
C LEU A 104 8.98 11.52 7.25
N VAL A 105 7.90 10.82 6.94
CA VAL A 105 7.88 9.49 6.36
C VAL A 105 7.17 9.55 5.01
N ARG A 106 7.84 9.11 3.95
CA ARG A 106 7.20 8.93 2.63
C ARG A 106 6.57 7.56 2.57
N VAL A 107 5.25 7.51 2.63
CA VAL A 107 4.50 6.26 2.47
C VAL A 107 4.19 6.06 0.99
N GLY A 108 4.67 4.97 0.40
CA GLY A 108 4.47 4.66 -1.01
C GLY A 108 3.63 3.40 -1.19
N LEU A 109 2.68 3.38 -2.12
CA LEU A 109 2.10 2.15 -2.66
C LEU A 109 2.80 1.83 -3.97
N HIS A 110 3.34 0.62 -4.10
CA HIS A 110 4.09 0.17 -5.27
C HIS A 110 3.48 -1.08 -5.88
N VAL A 111 3.76 -1.26 -7.17
CA VAL A 111 3.46 -2.49 -7.91
C VAL A 111 4.75 -3.14 -8.36
N GLY A 112 4.85 -4.45 -8.17
CA GLY A 112 6.01 -5.25 -8.54
C GLY A 112 5.65 -6.67 -8.97
N GLN A 113 6.65 -7.42 -9.43
CA GLN A 113 6.50 -8.83 -9.77
C GLN A 113 6.42 -9.69 -8.50
N CYS A 114 5.71 -10.81 -8.60
CA CYS A 114 5.82 -11.86 -7.59
C CYS A 114 7.18 -12.58 -7.70
N HIS A 115 7.63 -13.18 -6.61
CA HIS A 115 8.81 -14.04 -6.63
C HIS A 115 8.58 -15.23 -7.60
N GLY A 116 9.52 -15.48 -8.52
CA GLY A 116 9.41 -16.54 -9.52
C GLY A 116 8.53 -16.22 -10.74
N PHE A 117 8.02 -14.99 -10.86
CA PHE A 117 7.20 -14.54 -11.99
C PHE A 117 7.85 -13.39 -12.74
N GLY A 118 7.47 -13.20 -14.01
CA GLY A 118 7.86 -12.04 -14.81
C GLY A 118 7.08 -10.77 -14.46
N ILE A 119 7.36 -9.70 -15.21
CA ILE A 119 6.60 -8.45 -15.11
C ILE A 119 5.38 -8.53 -16.05
N PHE A 120 4.20 -8.26 -15.51
CA PHE A 120 2.94 -8.27 -16.24
C PHE A 120 2.18 -6.96 -16.10
N ASN A 121 1.14 -6.75 -16.91
CA ASN A 121 0.32 -5.54 -16.85
C ASN A 121 -0.54 -5.55 -15.59
N ALA A 122 -0.25 -4.64 -14.67
CA ALA A 122 -1.00 -4.44 -13.43
C ALA A 122 -1.56 -3.02 -13.34
N TYR A 123 -2.76 -2.89 -12.79
CA TYR A 123 -3.46 -1.61 -12.70
C TYR A 123 -4.08 -1.45 -11.32
N THR A 124 -4.17 -0.20 -10.91
CA THR A 124 -4.77 0.25 -9.65
C THR A 124 -5.85 1.29 -9.99
N GLY A 125 -6.97 1.30 -9.27
CA GLY A 125 -8.00 2.36 -9.26
C GLY A 125 -8.77 2.65 -10.55
N TRP A 126 -9.07 1.67 -11.40
CA TRP A 126 -9.83 1.90 -12.64
C TRP A 126 -11.25 2.40 -12.38
N ASN A 127 -11.63 3.52 -13.01
CA ASN A 127 -12.98 4.12 -12.98
C ASN A 127 -13.63 4.21 -11.59
N SER A 128 -12.81 4.35 -10.55
CA SER A 128 -13.27 4.47 -9.17
C SER A 128 -12.34 5.38 -8.38
N VAL A 129 -12.85 5.90 -7.27
CA VAL A 129 -12.03 6.58 -6.28
C VAL A 129 -11.26 5.53 -5.48
N SER A 130 -9.94 5.64 -5.45
CA SER A 130 -9.10 4.87 -4.52
C SER A 130 -8.66 5.75 -3.37
N LYS A 131 -8.49 5.15 -2.19
CA LYS A 131 -8.05 5.83 -0.97
C LYS A 131 -6.83 5.15 -0.41
N ILE A 132 -5.85 5.95 0.01
CA ILE A 132 -4.81 5.53 0.93
C ILE A 132 -5.05 6.27 2.24
N ILE A 133 -5.06 5.54 3.35
CA ILE A 133 -5.18 6.08 4.69
C ILE A 133 -3.86 5.78 5.40
N VAL A 134 -3.25 6.81 5.99
CA VAL A 134 -2.07 6.68 6.86
C VAL A 134 -2.44 7.22 8.22
N GLU A 135 -2.25 6.41 9.26
CA GLU A 135 -2.57 6.76 10.65
C GLU A 135 -1.39 6.46 11.55
N GLU A 136 -1.05 7.39 12.45
CA GLU A 136 -0.15 7.09 13.55
C GLU A 136 -0.94 6.55 14.74
N ILE A 137 -0.55 5.38 15.23
CA ILE A 137 -1.24 4.69 16.32
C ILE A 137 -0.29 4.29 17.45
N GLU A 138 -0.81 4.23 18.66
CA GLU A 138 -0.07 3.68 19.79
C GLU A 138 0.14 2.17 19.61
N PRO A 139 1.28 1.61 20.07
CA PRO A 139 1.48 0.17 20.10
C PRO A 139 0.37 -0.51 20.93
N PRO A 140 -0.01 -1.77 20.61
CA PRO A 140 -0.88 -2.54 21.47
C PRO A 140 -0.33 -2.56 22.90
N VAL A 141 -1.19 -2.27 23.87
CA VAL A 141 -0.82 -2.40 25.28
C VAL A 141 -0.64 -3.90 25.56
N ALA A 142 0.53 -4.28 26.07
CA ALA A 142 0.81 -5.65 26.52
C ALA A 142 0.07 -5.99 27.81
#